data_AF-A0A0F3GT41-F1
#
_entry.id   AF-A0A0F3GT41-F1
#
_cell.length_a   1.000
_cell.length_b   1.000
_cell.length_c   1.000
_cell.angle_alpha   90.00
_cell.angle_beta   90.00
_cell.angle_gamma   90.00
#
_symmetry.space_group_name_H-M   'P 1'
#
loop_
_entity.id
_entity.type
_entity.pdbx_description
1 polymer ?
#
loop_
_entity_poly.entity_id
_entity_poly.type
_entity_poly.pdbx_seq_one_letter_code
_entity_poly.pdbx_strand_id
1 'polypeptide(L)'
;MFTRNQVMQEVYYVKNIGDLQGAQDDKIMNISLTPQLEKLVKAKVASGLYGSANEVLCEALRLLEERDRIKSLRIEELRVEIKKGLDSGEPTPLDMEAFKVRRRERLTAQ
;
A
#
# COMPACT_ATOMS: atom_id res chain seq x y z
N MET A 1 -44.46 26.91 1.15
CA MET A 1 -43.15 27.23 1.74
C MET A 1 -42.47 25.93 2.16
N PHE A 2 -41.51 25.44 1.37
CA PHE A 2 -40.39 24.61 1.81
C PHE A 2 -39.26 24.86 0.81
N THR A 3 -38.14 25.39 1.30
CA THR A 3 -37.03 25.94 0.52
C THR A 3 -36.16 24.81 -0.04
N ARG A 4 -36.38 24.53 -1.33
CA ARG A 4 -35.47 24.26 -2.46
C ARG A 4 -33.94 24.14 -2.21
N ASN A 5 -33.47 23.44 -1.17
CA ASN A 5 -32.03 23.24 -0.93
C ASN A 5 -31.65 21.81 -0.51
N GLN A 6 -32.41 20.81 -0.96
CA GLN A 6 -32.15 19.39 -0.69
C GLN A 6 -31.96 18.56 -1.97
N VAL A 7 -31.78 19.20 -3.13
CA VAL A 7 -31.59 18.52 -4.43
C VAL A 7 -30.16 18.66 -4.98
N MET A 8 -29.25 19.29 -4.22
CA MET A 8 -27.85 19.52 -4.65
C MET A 8 -26.89 18.38 -4.29
N GLN A 9 -27.41 17.16 -4.07
CA GLN A 9 -26.59 15.95 -3.86
C GLN A 9 -26.78 14.88 -4.93
N GLU A 10 -27.56 15.16 -5.96
CA GLU A 10 -27.71 14.21 -7.07
C GLU A 10 -26.59 14.39 -8.10
N VAL A 11 -25.64 13.46 -8.08
CA VAL A 11 -25.10 12.86 -9.31
C VAL A 11 -24.13 13.75 -10.10
N TYR A 12 -22.89 13.90 -9.62
CA TYR A 12 -21.76 14.17 -10.52
C TYR A 12 -21.41 12.87 -11.29
N TYR A 13 -22.16 12.56 -12.35
CA TYR A 13 -21.80 11.53 -13.34
C TYR A 13 -21.31 12.21 -14.63
N VAL A 14 -20.13 11.79 -15.09
CA VAL A 14 -19.55 12.21 -16.37
C VAL A 14 -20.31 11.52 -17.52
N LYS A 15 -20.64 12.30 -18.55
CA LYS A 15 -21.36 11.86 -19.77
C LYS A 15 -20.56 10.85 -20.59
N ASN A 16 -21.29 9.86 -21.13
CA ASN A 16 -20.85 8.74 -21.95
C ASN A 16 -20.24 9.14 -23.31
N ILE A 17 -19.15 8.46 -23.69
CA ILE A 17 -18.71 8.24 -25.08
C ILE A 17 -18.33 6.76 -25.16
N GLY A 18 -19.10 5.95 -25.89
CA GLY A 18 -18.71 4.56 -26.13
C GLY A 18 -19.82 3.57 -26.51
N ASP A 19 -20.86 3.97 -27.25
CA ASP A 19 -21.74 3.02 -27.93
C ASP A 19 -21.01 2.45 -29.17
N LEU A 20 -20.03 1.55 -29.00
CA LEU A 20 -19.51 0.68 -30.06
C LEU A 20 -19.03 -0.65 -29.45
N GLN A 21 -19.64 -1.74 -29.90
CA GLN A 21 -19.46 -3.11 -29.43
C GLN A 21 -18.03 -3.65 -29.62
N GLY A 22 -17.53 -4.39 -28.63
CA GLY A 22 -16.58 -5.49 -28.83
C GLY A 22 -15.15 -5.28 -28.35
N ALA A 23 -14.93 -5.18 -27.03
CA ALA A 23 -13.73 -5.67 -26.33
C ALA A 23 -13.86 -5.41 -24.82
N GLN A 24 -13.74 -6.47 -24.02
CA GLN A 24 -13.32 -6.53 -22.61
C GLN A 24 -13.77 -5.39 -21.69
N ASP A 25 -14.75 -5.68 -20.81
CA ASP A 25 -15.22 -4.82 -19.71
C ASP A 25 -14.09 -3.97 -19.09
N ASP A 26 -13.97 -2.72 -19.53
CA ASP A 26 -13.28 -1.68 -18.78
C ASP A 26 -14.22 -1.31 -17.64
N LYS A 27 -14.20 -2.17 -16.61
CA LYS A 27 -15.21 -2.17 -15.55
C LYS A 27 -15.12 -0.88 -14.76
N ILE A 28 -16.02 0.05 -15.06
CA ILE A 28 -16.19 1.30 -14.32
C ILE A 28 -16.53 0.94 -12.86
N MET A 29 -15.60 1.25 -11.96
CA MET A 29 -15.75 1.04 -10.52
C MET A 29 -16.11 2.36 -9.86
N ASN A 30 -17.32 2.45 -9.31
CA ASN A 30 -17.73 3.61 -8.53
C ASN A 30 -17.22 3.47 -7.08
N ILE A 31 -16.57 4.51 -6.56
CA ILE A 31 -15.97 4.51 -5.22
C ILE A 31 -16.39 5.78 -4.50
N SER A 32 -16.91 5.64 -3.29
CA SER A 32 -17.22 6.77 -2.41
C SER A 32 -15.99 7.15 -1.60
N LEU A 33 -15.61 8.42 -1.64
CA LEU A 33 -14.52 8.98 -0.84
C LEU A 33 -15.06 9.71 0.38
N THR A 34 -14.28 9.74 1.47
CA THR A 34 -14.55 10.66 2.57
C THR A 34 -14.27 12.09 2.13
N PRO A 35 -14.91 13.12 2.73
CA PRO A 35 -14.70 14.51 2.36
C PRO A 35 -13.22 14.94 2.42
N GLN A 36 -12.45 14.37 3.34
CA GLN A 36 -11.02 14.64 3.49
C GLN A 36 -10.21 14.09 2.31
N LEU A 37 -10.50 12.87 1.87
CA LEU A 37 -9.83 12.26 0.71
C LEU A 37 -10.22 12.95 -0.59
N GLU A 38 -11.50 13.34 -0.72
CA GLU A 38 -11.96 14.12 -1.88
C GLU A 38 -11.21 15.45 -1.99
N LYS A 39 -11.07 16.19 -0.88
CA LYS A 39 -10.31 17.45 -0.84
C LYS A 39 -8.86 17.24 -1.24
N LEU A 40 -8.23 16.15 -0.79
CA LEU A 40 -6.86 15.79 -1.15
C LEU A 40 -6.73 15.52 -2.65
N VAL A 41 -7.61 14.70 -3.22
CA VAL A 41 -7.60 14.38 -4.66
C VAL A 41 -7.81 15.64 -5.49
N LYS A 42 -8.79 16.48 -5.12
CA LYS A 42 -9.02 17.77 -5.79
C LYS A 42 -7.80 18.68 -5.74
N ALA A 43 -7.12 18.77 -4.60
CA ALA A 43 -5.90 19.58 -4.47
C ALA A 43 -4.75 19.04 -5.34
N LYS A 44 -4.61 17.71 -5.46
CA LYS A 44 -3.60 17.08 -6.33
C LYS A 44 -3.86 17.34 -7.80
N VAL A 45 -5.10 17.22 -8.27
CA VAL A 45 -5.46 17.59 -9.64
C VAL A 45 -5.26 19.09 -9.87
N ALA A 46 -5.71 19.94 -8.94
CA ALA A 46 -5.57 21.40 -9.06
C ALA A 46 -4.10 21.88 -9.09
N SER A 47 -3.16 21.09 -8.55
CA SER A 47 -1.72 21.39 -8.65
C SER A 47 -1.16 21.25 -10.07
N GLY A 48 -1.91 20.66 -11.00
CA GLY A 48 -1.46 20.39 -12.37
C GLY A 48 -0.55 19.16 -12.51
N LEU A 49 -0.17 18.50 -11.41
CA LEU A 49 0.64 17.28 -11.43
C LEU A 49 -0.11 16.05 -11.98
N TYR A 50 -1.44 16.08 -11.97
CA TYR A 50 -2.30 14.99 -12.43
C TYR A 50 -3.45 15.57 -13.25
N GLY A 51 -3.80 14.91 -14.35
CA GLY A 51 -4.88 15.33 -15.25
C GLY A 51 -6.27 14.92 -14.77
N SER A 52 -6.38 13.93 -13.88
CA SER A 52 -7.68 13.47 -13.37
C SER A 52 -7.62 12.85 -11.97
N ALA A 53 -8.79 12.72 -11.34
CA ALA A 53 -8.94 11.98 -10.08
C ALA A 53 -8.57 10.50 -10.22
N ASN A 54 -8.88 9.89 -11.37
CA ASN A 54 -8.55 8.49 -11.63
C ASN A 54 -7.03 8.27 -11.65
N GLU A 55 -6.29 9.18 -12.29
CA GLU A 55 -4.84 9.13 -12.33
C GLU A 55 -4.21 9.24 -10.93
N VAL A 56 -4.73 10.14 -10.09
CA VAL A 56 -4.31 10.26 -8.67
C VAL A 56 -4.57 8.95 -7.92
N LEU A 57 -5.74 8.34 -8.11
CA LEU A 57 -6.11 7.11 -7.43
C LEU A 57 -5.29 5.91 -7.90
N CYS A 58 -5.06 5.78 -9.22
CA CYS A 58 -4.20 4.73 -9.78
C CYS A 58 -2.79 4.83 -9.22
N GLU A 59 -2.19 6.02 -9.19
CA GLU A 59 -0.87 6.22 -8.61
C GLU A 59 -0.85 5.93 -7.10
N ALA A 60 -1.88 6.34 -6.36
CA ALA A 60 -1.98 6.04 -4.94
C ALA A 60 -2.06 4.53 -4.66
N LEU A 61 -2.85 3.79 -5.45
CA LEU A 61 -2.99 2.34 -5.34
C LEU A 61 -1.70 1.61 -5.77
N ARG A 62 -1.01 2.10 -6.81
CA ARG A 62 0.29 1.56 -7.23
C ARG A 62 1.33 1.68 -6.11
N LEU A 63 1.39 2.82 -5.44
CA LEU A 63 2.28 3.03 -4.29
C LEU A 63 1.90 2.16 -3.09
N LEU A 64 0.60 1.95 -2.87
CA LEU A 64 0.11 1.06 -1.82
C LEU A 64 0.53 -0.39 -2.10
N GLU A 65 0.33 -0.88 -3.32
CA GLU A 65 0.70 -2.23 -3.73
C GLU A 65 2.21 -2.46 -3.55
N GLU A 66 3.03 -1.51 -3.99
CA GLU A 66 4.49 -1.63 -3.85
C GLU A 66 4.92 -1.73 -2.38
N ARG A 67 4.32 -0.91 -1.51
CA ARG A 67 4.59 -0.98 -0.07
C ARG A 67 4.16 -2.33 0.52
N ASP A 68 3.00 -2.83 0.12
CA ASP A 68 2.47 -4.10 0.63
C ASP A 68 3.30 -5.29 0.13
N ARG A 69 3.83 -5.22 -1.10
CA ARG A 69 4.78 -6.19 -1.66
C ARG A 69 6.07 -6.25 -0.85
N ILE A 70 6.70 -5.10 -0.60
CA ILE A 70 7.93 -5.01 0.22
C ILE A 70 7.68 -5.56 1.63
N LYS A 71 6.55 -5.20 2.25
CA LYS A 71 6.18 -5.69 3.57
C LYS A 71 6.03 -7.21 3.58
N SER A 72 5.40 -7.77 2.56
CA SER A 72 5.19 -9.21 2.42
C SER A 72 6.52 -9.96 2.27
N LEU A 73 7.43 -9.46 1.43
CA LEU A 73 8.77 -10.01 1.28
C LEU A 73 9.54 -10.01 2.60
N ARG A 74 9.46 -8.91 3.36
CA ARG A 74 10.14 -8.81 4.67
C ARG A 74 9.58 -9.80 5.69
N ILE A 75 8.27 -10.01 5.69
CA ILE A 75 7.64 -11.00 6.57
C ILE A 75 8.09 -12.41 6.21
N GLU A 76 8.15 -12.73 4.92
CA GLU A 76 8.63 -14.05 4.46
C GLU A 76 10.10 -14.27 4.82
N GLU A 77 10.97 -13.27 4.65
CA GLU A 77 12.37 -13.34 5.09
C GLU A 77 12.47 -13.63 6.59
N LEU A 78 11.70 -12.91 7.42
CA LEU A 78 11.69 -13.13 8.87
C LEU A 78 11.17 -14.53 9.23
N ARG A 79 10.14 -15.03 8.54
CA ARG A 79 9.63 -16.40 8.74
C ARG A 79 10.70 -17.44 8.44
N VAL A 80 11.48 -17.24 7.37
CA VAL A 80 12.60 -18.11 7.02
C VAL A 80 13.68 -18.10 8.09
N GLU A 81 14.11 -16.93 8.57
CA GLU A 81 15.14 -16.84 9.61
C GLU A 81 14.69 -17.40 10.96
N ILE A 82 13.42 -17.18 11.35
CA ILE A 82 12.84 -17.80 12.54
C ILE A 82 12.85 -19.32 12.39
N LYS A 83 12.43 -19.85 11.23
CA LYS A 83 12.44 -21.29 10.98
C LYS A 83 13.86 -21.85 11.08
N LYS A 84 14.86 -21.19 10.49
CA LYS A 84 16.27 -21.58 10.63
C LYS A 84 16.70 -21.63 12.11
N GLY A 85 16.27 -20.65 12.91
CA GLY A 85 16.52 -20.64 14.35
C GLY A 85 15.87 -21.81 15.09
N LEU A 86 14.60 -22.10 14.78
CA LEU A 86 13.88 -23.25 15.36
C LEU A 86 14.51 -24.59 14.97
N ASP A 87 14.97 -24.71 13.72
CA ASP A 87 15.64 -25.90 13.19
C ASP A 87 17.12 -26.01 13.64
N SER A 88 17.66 -25.00 14.35
CA SER A 88 19.08 -24.95 14.76
C SER A 88 19.42 -25.80 15.99
N GLY A 89 18.41 -26.42 16.61
CA GLY A 89 18.56 -27.30 17.78
C GLY A 89 18.04 -26.67 19.07
N GLU A 90 18.32 -27.35 20.19
CA GLU A 90 17.81 -26.94 21.50
C GLU A 90 18.42 -25.61 21.97
N PRO A 91 17.61 -24.67 22.48
CA PRO A 91 18.12 -23.42 23.00
C PRO A 91 18.90 -23.65 24.30
N THR A 92 20.10 -23.09 24.38
CA THR A 92 20.93 -23.10 25.59
C THR A 92 20.93 -21.73 26.27
N PRO A 93 21.11 -21.64 27.60
CA PRO A 93 21.28 -20.36 28.29
C PRO A 93 22.40 -19.51 27.67
N LEU A 94 22.14 -18.22 27.51
CA LEU A 94 23.09 -17.28 26.92
C LEU A 94 24.05 -16.72 27.97
N ASP A 95 25.33 -17.08 27.87
CA ASP A 95 26.42 -16.41 28.58
C ASP A 95 27.07 -15.36 27.68
N MET A 96 26.79 -14.09 27.97
CA MET A 96 27.26 -12.95 27.18
C MET A 96 28.78 -12.74 27.26
N GLU A 97 29.41 -13.03 28.39
CA GLU A 97 30.84 -12.81 28.55
C GLU A 97 31.63 -13.91 27.84
N ALA A 98 31.24 -15.17 28.01
CA ALA A 98 31.81 -16.28 27.26
C ALA A 98 31.61 -16.11 25.74
N PHE A 99 30.44 -15.61 25.30
CA PHE A 99 30.18 -15.35 23.88
C PHE A 99 31.11 -14.28 23.30
N LYS A 100 31.31 -13.16 24.01
CA LYS A 100 32.22 -12.09 23.56
C LYS A 100 33.66 -12.57 23.43
N VAL A 101 34.15 -13.34 24.41
CA VAL A 101 35.51 -13.89 24.39
C VAL A 101 35.70 -14.79 23.17
N ARG A 102 34.82 -15.79 22.98
CA ARG A 102 34.86 -16.70 21.81
C ARG A 102 34.81 -15.95 20.47
N ARG A 103 34.02 -14.87 20.38
CA ARG A 103 33.93 -14.06 19.16
C ARG A 103 35.22 -13.27 18.88
N ARG A 104 35.87 -12.72 19.91
CA ARG A 104 37.14 -11.98 19.77
C ARG A 104 38.27 -12.90 19.32
N GLU A 105 38.36 -14.10 19.89
CA GLU A 105 39.36 -15.11 19.52
C GLU A 105 39.23 -15.51 18.03
N ARG A 106 37.99 -15.67 17.54
CA ARG A 106 37.73 -15.96 16.11
C ARG A 106 38.10 -14.81 15.18
N LEU A 107 38.04 -13.55 15.63
CA LEU A 107 38.39 -12.38 14.82
C LEU A 107 39.91 -12.18 14.73
N THR A 108 40.66 -12.55 15.77
CA THR A 108 42.14 -12.45 15.76
C THR A 108 42.82 -13.61 15.05
N ALA A 109 42.11 -14.71 14.83
CA ALA A 109 42.59 -15.91 14.12
C ALA A 109 42.28 -15.89 12.61
N GLN A 110 41.76 -14.77 12.08
CA GLN A 110 41.34 -14.57 10.70
C GLN A 110 42.21 -13.49 10.05
#